data_AF-A0A9W6K126-F1
#
_entry.id   AF-A0A9W6K126-F1
#
_cell.length_a   1.000
_cell.length_b   1.000
_cell.length_c   1.000
_cell.angle_alpha   90.00
_cell.angle_beta   90.00
_cell.angle_gamma   90.00
#
_symmetry.space_group_name_H-M   'P 1'
#
loop_
_entity.id
_entity.type
_entity.pdbx_description
1 polymer ?
#
loop_
_entity_poly.entity_id
_entity_poly.type
_entity_poly.pdbx_seq_one_letter_code
_entity_poly.pdbx_strand_id
1 'polypeptide(L)'
;MFLPWIRAEFGMSVDTARNFMRAADVYGKKGTFLLLPAAALYELAVPSTPERVRQEVEAHATKSETVTAAEIKRLKAEPPADAQKGRAGGYRAA
;
A
#
# COMPACT_ATOMS: atom_id res chain seq x y z
N MET A 1 21.26 17.02 6.55
CA MET A 1 19.82 16.94 6.22
C MET A 1 19.66 17.37 4.76
N PHE A 2 19.20 16.50 3.85
CA PHE A 2 19.18 16.77 2.40
C PHE A 2 17.84 17.31 1.87
N LEU A 3 16.79 17.33 2.71
CA LEU A 3 15.45 17.78 2.31
C LEU A 3 15.38 19.24 1.83
N PRO A 4 16.12 20.21 2.40
CA PRO A 4 16.16 21.57 1.84
C PRO A 4 16.72 21.63 0.42
N TRP A 5 17.77 20.83 0.14
CA TRP A 5 18.34 20.70 -1.21
C TRP A 5 17.34 20.08 -2.18
N ILE A 6 16.60 19.04 -1.76
CA ILE A 6 15.54 18.44 -2.58
C ILE A 6 14.45 19.45 -2.95
N ARG A 7 14.05 20.30 -2.00
CA ARG A 7 13.08 21.37 -2.28
C ARG A 7 13.64 22.40 -3.27
N ALA A 8 14.90 22.80 -3.10
CA ALA A 8 15.53 23.82 -3.93
C ALA A 8 15.75 23.34 -5.37
N GLU A 9 16.27 22.13 -5.56
CA GLU A 9 16.65 21.62 -6.88
C GLU A 9 15.50 20.95 -7.63
N PHE A 10 14.56 20.30 -6.93
CA PHE A 10 13.51 19.50 -7.55
C PHE A 10 12.10 20.06 -7.31
N GLY A 11 11.95 21.14 -6.54
CA GLY A 11 10.65 21.72 -6.21
C GLY A 11 9.75 20.79 -5.37
N MET A 12 10.27 19.67 -4.87
CA MET A 12 9.47 18.69 -4.13
C MET A 12 9.17 19.15 -2.71
N SER A 13 7.93 18.89 -2.26
CA SER A 13 7.61 18.98 -0.85
C SER A 13 8.34 17.88 -0.06
N VAL A 14 8.51 18.12 1.24
CA VAL A 14 9.10 17.12 2.14
C VAL A 14 8.29 15.82 2.12
N ASP A 15 6.97 15.91 2.03
CA ASP A 15 6.11 14.72 2.01
C ASP A 15 6.26 13.92 0.71
N THR A 16 6.39 14.62 -0.43
CA THR A 16 6.67 13.96 -1.72
C THR A 16 8.00 13.23 -1.66
N ALA A 17 9.06 13.89 -1.17
CA ALA A 17 10.37 13.26 -1.02
C ALA A 17 10.31 12.01 -0.13
N ARG A 18 9.60 12.08 1.00
CA ARG A 18 9.40 10.93 1.90
C ARG A 18 8.61 9.80 1.24
N ASN A 19 7.61 10.11 0.41
CA ASN A 19 6.86 9.10 -0.33
C ASN A 19 7.76 8.33 -1.31
N PHE A 20 8.61 9.04 -2.05
CA PHE A 20 9.62 8.42 -2.91
C PHE A 20 10.58 7.51 -2.14
N MET A 21 11.12 8.00 -1.02
CA MET A 21 12.01 7.19 -0.17
C MET A 21 11.34 5.93 0.33
N ARG A 22 10.10 6.02 0.85
CA ARG A 22 9.36 4.85 1.34
C ARG A 22 9.09 3.84 0.22
N ALA A 23 8.70 4.31 -0.96
CA ALA A 23 8.50 3.43 -2.11
C ALA A 23 9.80 2.72 -2.49
N ALA A 24 10.93 3.44 -2.49
CA ALA A 24 12.25 2.85 -2.76
C ALA A 24 12.69 1.84 -1.68
N ASP A 25 12.44 2.12 -0.40
CA ASP A 25 12.80 1.21 0.69
C ASP A 25 12.03 -0.11 0.62
N VAL A 26 10.72 -0.04 0.32
CA VAL A 26 9.85 -1.23 0.28
C VAL A 26 9.98 -1.99 -1.04
N TYR A 27 10.06 -1.28 -2.17
CA TYR A 27 9.92 -1.85 -3.50
C TYR A 27 11.15 -1.69 -4.41
N GLY A 28 12.18 -0.94 -4.00
CA GLY A 28 13.32 -0.62 -4.87
C GLY A 28 14.14 -1.82 -5.36
N LYS A 29 14.03 -2.97 -4.68
CA LYS A 29 14.67 -4.24 -5.11
C LYS A 29 13.74 -5.14 -5.93
N LYS A 30 12.45 -4.81 -6.03
CA LYS A 30 11.47 -5.62 -6.74
C LYS A 30 11.15 -4.94 -8.08
N GLY A 31 11.64 -5.49 -9.18
CA GLY A 31 11.55 -4.87 -10.53
C GLY A 31 10.12 -4.72 -11.11
N THR A 32 9.11 -5.32 -10.48
CA THR A 32 7.76 -5.50 -11.07
C THR A 32 6.77 -4.35 -10.78
N PHE A 33 7.13 -3.35 -9.97
CA PHE A 33 6.17 -2.31 -9.53
C PHE A 33 6.05 -1.09 -10.44
N LEU A 34 6.73 -1.10 -11.59
CA LEU A 34 6.65 -0.05 -12.60
C LEU A 34 5.27 0.08 -13.26
N LEU A 35 4.36 -0.86 -12.99
CA LEU A 35 3.01 -0.88 -13.56
C LEU A 35 1.97 -0.14 -12.70
N LEU A 36 2.29 0.20 -11.44
CA LEU A 36 1.35 0.91 -10.57
C LEU A 36 1.42 2.43 -10.79
N PRO A 37 0.27 3.13 -10.77
CA PRO A 37 0.26 4.57 -10.65
C PRO A 37 1.02 5.02 -9.39
N ALA A 38 1.80 6.10 -9.48
CA ALA A 38 2.66 6.56 -8.39
C ALA A 38 1.91 6.73 -7.05
N ALA A 39 0.68 7.27 -7.09
CA ALA A 39 -0.16 7.43 -5.90
C ALA A 39 -0.53 6.08 -5.25
N ALA A 40 -0.79 5.04 -6.05
CA ALA A 40 -1.07 3.70 -5.57
C ALA A 40 0.18 3.09 -4.92
N LEU A 41 1.34 3.25 -5.57
CA LEU A 41 2.62 2.79 -5.04
C LEU A 41 2.95 3.45 -3.69
N TYR A 42 2.72 4.77 -3.56
CA TYR A 42 2.94 5.48 -2.30
C TYR A 42 2.03 4.98 -1.19
N GLU A 43 0.74 4.78 -1.47
CA GLU A 43 -0.22 4.26 -0.49
C GLU A 43 0.14 2.83 -0.07
N LEU A 44 0.60 1.99 -1.00
CA LEU A 44 1.03 0.62 -0.70
C LEU A 44 2.29 0.59 0.19
N ALA A 45 3.21 1.53 -0.04
CA ALA A 45 4.49 1.63 0.65
C ALA A 45 4.42 2.25 2.06
N VAL A 46 3.29 2.82 2.49
CA VAL A 46 3.19 3.36 3.85
C VAL A 46 3.26 2.24 4.90
N PRO A 47 3.81 2.50 6.11
CA PRO A 47 3.97 1.48 7.15
C PRO A 47 2.65 0.92 7.68
N SER A 48 1.56 1.69 7.59
CA SER A 48 0.23 1.26 8.04
C SER A 48 -0.48 0.32 7.08
N THR A 49 0.08 0.08 5.88
CA THR A 49 -0.48 -0.89 4.95
C THR A 49 -0.06 -2.31 5.39
N PRO A 50 -1.01 -3.18 5.75
CA PRO A 50 -0.69 -4.53 6.22
C PRO A 50 -0.04 -5.38 5.12
N GLU A 51 0.81 -6.32 5.52
CA GLU A 51 1.54 -7.17 4.58
C GLU A 51 0.61 -7.99 3.67
N ARG A 52 -0.54 -8.45 4.19
CA ARG A 52 -1.55 -9.16 3.37
C ARG A 52 -2.02 -8.33 2.18
N VAL A 53 -2.24 -7.03 2.40
CA VAL A 53 -2.75 -6.11 1.36
C VAL A 53 -1.66 -5.87 0.32
N ARG A 54 -0.40 -5.81 0.75
CA ARG A 54 0.74 -5.76 -0.17
C ARG A 54 0.73 -7.01 -1.05
N GLN A 55 0.77 -8.19 -0.47
CA GLN A 55 0.80 -9.46 -1.21
C GLN A 55 -0.35 -9.60 -2.22
N GLU A 56 -1.56 -9.22 -1.82
CA GLU A 56 -2.73 -9.22 -2.70
C GLU A 56 -2.52 -8.29 -3.91
N VAL A 57 -2.14 -7.03 -3.67
CA VAL A 57 -1.85 -6.07 -4.74
C VAL A 57 -0.67 -6.49 -5.62
N GLU A 58 0.37 -7.08 -5.04
CA GLU A 58 1.52 -7.64 -5.77
C GLU A 58 1.09 -8.76 -6.73
N ALA A 59 0.18 -9.64 -6.29
CA ALA A 59 -0.38 -10.70 -7.12
C ALA A 59 -1.27 -10.17 -8.27
N HIS A 60 -2.04 -9.10 -8.03
CA HIS A 60 -2.89 -8.47 -9.05
C HIS A 60 -2.08 -7.65 -10.06
N ALA A 61 -1.03 -6.93 -9.63
CA ALA A 61 -0.18 -6.13 -10.52
C ALA A 61 0.52 -7.00 -11.59
N THR A 62 0.83 -8.26 -11.26
CA THR A 62 1.42 -9.23 -12.21
C THR A 62 0.41 -9.65 -13.32
N LYS A 63 -0.89 -9.51 -13.07
CA LYS A 63 -1.97 -9.92 -13.99
C LYS A 63 -2.38 -8.85 -15.01
N SER A 64 -1.66 -7.72 -15.10
CA SER A 64 -2.03 -6.54 -15.91
C SER A 64 -3.37 -5.89 -15.52
N GLU A 65 -3.86 -6.14 -14.31
CA GLU A 65 -5.02 -5.44 -13.75
C GLU A 65 -4.55 -4.14 -13.05
N THR A 66 -5.05 -3.00 -13.51
CA THR A 66 -4.66 -1.69 -12.95
C THR A 66 -5.24 -1.49 -11.54
N VAL A 67 -4.41 -1.65 -10.51
CA VAL A 67 -4.80 -1.36 -9.11
C VAL A 67 -4.68 0.14 -8.82
N THR A 68 -5.72 0.73 -8.24
CA THR A 68 -5.76 2.18 -7.91
C THR A 68 -5.50 2.45 -6.42
N ALA A 69 -5.14 3.70 -6.08
CA ALA A 69 -4.94 4.09 -4.68
C ALA A 69 -6.23 3.98 -3.84
N ALA A 70 -7.40 4.20 -4.45
CA ALA A 70 -8.69 4.06 -3.78
C ALA A 70 -8.95 2.60 -3.39
N GLU A 71 -8.61 1.67 -4.29
CA GLU A 71 -8.72 0.24 -4.06
C GLU A 71 -7.83 -0.21 -2.89
N ILE A 72 -6.57 0.26 -2.85
CA ILE A 72 -5.65 -0.04 -1.74
C ILE A 72 -6.21 0.49 -0.41
N LYS A 73 -6.78 1.70 -0.39
CA LYS A 73 -7.41 2.26 0.81
C LYS A 73 -8.61 1.42 1.28
N ARG A 74 -9.41 0.90 0.33
CA ARG A 74 -10.51 -0.02 0.64
C ARG A 74 -10.00 -1.30 1.30
N LEU A 75 -9.01 -1.96 0.70
CA LEU A 75 -8.41 -3.19 1.22
C LEU A 75 -7.79 -3.01 2.62
N LYS A 76 -7.24 -1.83 2.90
CA LYS A 76 -6.74 -1.46 4.25
C LYS A 76 -7.85 -1.33 5.29
N ALA A 77 -9.05 -0.90 4.88
CA ALA A 77 -10.19 -0.70 5.78
C ALA A 77 -10.95 -2.00 6.08
N GLU A 78 -10.85 -3.00 5.20
CA GLU A 78 -11.51 -4.28 5.41
C GLU A 78 -10.83 -5.10 6.53
N PRO A 79 -11.59 -5.74 7.44
CA PRO A 79 -11.03 -6.65 8.41
C PRO A 79 -10.42 -7.88 7.73
N PRO A 80 -9.44 -8.57 8.35
CA PRO A 80 -8.93 -9.83 7.82
C PRO A 80 -10.08 -10.82 7.63
N ALA A 81 -10.07 -11.57 6.52
CA ALA A 81 -11.07 -12.60 6.23
C ALA A 81 -11.23 -13.61 7.40
N ASP A 82 -10.17 -13.76 8.20
CA ASP A 82 -10.10 -14.60 9.39
C ASP A 82 -11.05 -14.14 10.52
N ALA A 83 -11.37 -12.84 10.57
CA ALA A 83 -12.26 -12.27 11.57
C ALA A 83 -13.75 -12.57 11.30
N GLN A 84 -14.12 -12.95 10.07
CA GLN A 84 -15.50 -13.26 9.70
C GLN A 84 -15.95 -14.65 10.19
N LYS A 85 -15.01 -15.58 10.43
CA LYS A 85 -15.34 -16.96 10.86
C LYS A 85 -15.72 -17.09 12.34
N GLY A 86 -15.57 -16.04 13.16
CA GLY A 86 -15.82 -16.08 14.60
C GLY A 86 -17.23 -15.72 15.07
N ARG A 87 -18.16 -15.31 14.19
CA ARG A 87 -19.47 -14.73 14.59
C ARG A 87 -20.71 -15.54 14.25
N ALA A 88 -20.56 -16.76 13.71
CA ALA A 88 -21.70 -17.62 13.31
C ALA A 88 -21.95 -18.84 14.22
N GLY A 89 -21.40 -18.86 15.43
CA GLY A 89 -21.56 -19.98 16.36
C GLY A 89 -21.80 -19.51 17.79
N GLY A 90 -23.06 -19.26 18.15
CA GLY A 90 -23.44 -19.09 19.55
C GLY A 90 -24.65 -18.22 19.78
N TYR A 91 -25.85 -18.80 19.69
CA TYR A 91 -26.81 -18.84 20.79
C TYR A 91 -27.99 -19.77 20.41
N ARG A 92 -27.96 -20.99 20.93
CA ARG A 92 -29.15 -21.84 21.17
C ARG A 92 -28.98 -22.43 22.58
N ALA A 93 -29.81 -21.97 23.50
CA ALA A 93 -30.16 -22.53 24.82
C ALA A 93 -30.80 -21.37 25.59
N ALA A 94 -31.93 -21.50 26.28
CA ALA A 94 -32.87 -22.59 26.49
C ALA A 94 -34.20 -21.93 26.89
#